data_AF-A0A353N4V5-F1
#
_entry.id   AF-A0A353N4V5-F1
#
_cell.length_a   1.000
_cell.length_b   1.000
_cell.length_c   1.000
_cell.angle_alpha   90.00
_cell.angle_beta   90.00
_cell.angle_gamma   90.00
#
_symmetry.space_group_name_H-M   'P 1'
#
loop_
_entity.id
_entity.type
_entity.pdbx_description
1 polymer ?
#
loop_
_entity_poly.entity_id
_entity_poly.type
_entity_poly.pdbx_seq_one_letter_code
_entity_poly.pdbx_strand_id
1 'polypeptide(L)'
;VGASQGIIYIRGEYGLSIERMKNAIKQATDYGLLGKKILGTEFNFEIDARSGAGAYVCGEETALIESLEGNRGEPRVKPPFPGIAGLWGKPTIVNNVETLANIAPIILNGPEWFRSIGTENCPGTKVFTMLGDINNQGLVEVPMGIT
;
A
#
# COMPACT_ATOMS: atom_id res chain seq x y z
N VAL A 1 -13.57 2.85 4.42
CA VAL A 1 -13.92 2.51 3.02
C VAL A 1 -14.80 1.27 2.91
N GLY A 2 -14.90 0.39 3.92
CA GLY A 2 -15.82 -0.75 3.88
C GLY A 2 -15.53 -1.76 2.76
N ALA A 3 -14.28 -1.80 2.28
CA ALA A 3 -13.89 -2.65 1.17
C ALA A 3 -13.87 -4.12 1.57
N SER A 4 -14.30 -5.00 0.67
CA SER A 4 -14.19 -6.46 0.78
C SER A 4 -13.07 -7.04 -0.09
N GLN A 5 -12.36 -6.18 -0.84
CA GLN A 5 -11.29 -6.57 -1.74
C GLN A 5 -10.15 -5.55 -1.66
N GLY A 6 -8.91 -6.05 -1.68
CA GLY A 6 -7.68 -5.29 -1.82
C GLY A 6 -6.88 -5.74 -3.03
N ILE A 7 -6.17 -4.80 -3.65
CA ILE A 7 -5.23 -5.11 -4.74
C ILE A 7 -3.89 -4.48 -4.38
N ILE A 8 -2.84 -5.31 -4.35
CA ILE A 8 -1.46 -4.86 -4.21
C ILE A 8 -0.89 -4.74 -5.61
N TYR A 9 -0.77 -3.51 -6.11
CA TYR A 9 -0.10 -3.23 -7.37
C TYR A 9 1.41 -3.13 -7.14
N ILE A 10 2.16 -4.04 -7.74
CA ILE A 10 3.61 -4.15 -7.60
C ILE A 10 4.24 -3.84 -8.94
N ARG A 11 5.33 -3.08 -8.92
CA ARG A 11 6.13 -2.82 -10.11
C ARG A 11 6.63 -4.15 -10.72
N GLY A 12 6.51 -4.31 -12.04
CA GLY A 12 6.78 -5.58 -12.73
C GLY A 12 8.22 -6.08 -12.58
N GLU A 13 9.16 -5.15 -12.45
CA GLU A 13 10.59 -5.42 -12.29
C GLU A 13 10.92 -6.01 -10.91
N TYR A 14 10.01 -5.94 -9.94
CA TYR A 14 10.24 -6.41 -8.56
C TYR A 14 9.88 -7.88 -8.38
N GLY A 15 10.48 -8.77 -9.19
CA GLY A 15 10.16 -10.20 -9.23
C GLY A 15 10.14 -10.87 -7.85
N LEU A 16 11.18 -10.65 -7.04
CA LEU A 16 11.26 -11.19 -5.67
C LEU A 16 10.14 -10.68 -4.76
N SER A 17 9.78 -9.40 -4.86
CA SER A 17 8.69 -8.81 -4.07
C SER A 17 7.34 -9.39 -4.47
N ILE A 18 7.12 -9.61 -5.77
CA ILE A 18 5.90 -10.24 -6.29
C ILE A 18 5.76 -11.66 -5.74
N GLU A 19 6.83 -12.46 -5.82
CA GLU A 19 6.84 -13.84 -5.31
C GLU A 19 6.55 -13.89 -3.80
N ARG A 20 7.27 -13.08 -3.01
CA ARG A 20 7.08 -13.00 -1.57
C ARG A 20 5.67 -12.56 -1.20
N MET A 21 5.12 -11.57 -1.91
CA MET A 21 3.77 -11.10 -1.65
C MET A 21 2.72 -12.17 -1.94
N LYS A 22 2.83 -12.88 -3.06
CA LYS A 22 1.94 -13.99 -3.40
C LYS A 22 2.01 -15.10 -2.34
N ASN A 23 3.21 -15.45 -1.88
CA ASN A 23 3.40 -16.43 -0.81
C ASN A 23 2.78 -15.97 0.51
N ALA A 24 2.97 -14.71 0.89
CA ALA A 24 2.39 -14.13 2.11
C ALA A 24 0.85 -14.09 2.07
N ILE A 25 0.25 -13.68 0.93
CA ILE A 25 -1.20 -13.71 0.73
C ILE A 25 -1.73 -15.14 0.87
N LYS A 26 -1.05 -16.12 0.26
CA LYS A 26 -1.42 -17.53 0.37
C LYS A 26 -1.37 -18.00 1.82
N GLN A 27 -0.27 -17.74 2.53
CA GLN A 27 -0.11 -18.12 3.94
C GLN A 27 -1.19 -17.49 4.82
N ALA A 28 -1.45 -16.18 4.67
CA ALA A 28 -2.48 -15.49 5.42
C ALA A 28 -3.89 -16.06 5.14
N THR A 29 -4.16 -16.46 3.91
CA THR A 29 -5.41 -17.15 3.54
C THR A 29 -5.50 -18.52 4.20
N ASP A 30 -4.42 -19.32 4.14
CA ASP A 30 -4.36 -20.67 4.75
C ASP A 30 -4.51 -20.61 6.29
N TYR A 31 -4.01 -19.53 6.93
CA TYR A 31 -4.19 -19.27 8.36
C TYR A 31 -5.55 -18.64 8.72
N GLY A 32 -6.42 -18.37 7.75
CA GLY A 32 -7.72 -17.74 8.01
C GLY A 32 -7.66 -16.27 8.43
N LEU A 33 -6.54 -15.60 8.13
CA LEU A 33 -6.31 -14.16 8.34
C LEU A 33 -6.76 -13.32 7.14
N LEU A 34 -6.98 -13.96 5.99
CA LEU A 34 -7.54 -13.38 4.76
C LEU A 34 -8.58 -14.35 4.16
N GLY A 35 -9.42 -13.84 3.27
CA GLY A 35 -10.47 -14.60 2.60
C GLY A 35 -11.82 -14.43 3.29
N LYS A 36 -12.54 -15.54 3.49
CA LYS A 36 -13.90 -15.53 4.03
C LYS A 36 -13.92 -15.79 5.53
N LYS A 37 -14.85 -15.12 6.21
CA LYS A 37 -15.11 -15.26 7.64
C LYS A 37 -13.83 -15.19 8.49
N ILE A 38 -13.06 -14.13 8.27
CA ILE A 38 -11.73 -13.95 8.85
C ILE A 38 -11.82 -14.10 10.38
N LEU A 39 -11.01 -15.01 10.94
CA LEU A 39 -11.00 -15.35 12.37
C LEU A 39 -12.40 -15.69 12.95
N GLY A 40 -13.29 -16.27 12.15
CA GLY A 40 -14.65 -16.64 12.57
C GLY A 40 -15.65 -15.48 12.63
N THR A 41 -15.28 -14.29 12.15
CA THR A 41 -16.20 -13.16 12.00
C THR A 41 -17.06 -13.29 10.73
N GLU A 42 -18.04 -12.41 10.51
CA GLU A 42 -18.77 -12.32 9.23
C GLU A 42 -18.05 -11.43 8.20
N PHE A 43 -16.89 -10.87 8.56
CA PHE A 43 -16.09 -10.02 7.68
C PHE A 43 -15.30 -10.88 6.69
N ASN A 44 -15.36 -10.48 5.42
CA ASN A 44 -14.63 -11.11 4.32
C ASN A 44 -13.73 -10.07 3.67
N PHE A 45 -12.47 -10.45 3.42
CA PHE A 45 -11.52 -9.58 2.73
C PHE A 45 -10.54 -10.40 1.91
N GLU A 46 -10.58 -10.21 0.60
CA GLU A 46 -9.70 -10.91 -0.35
C GLU A 46 -8.63 -9.94 -0.87
N ILE A 47 -7.40 -10.42 -1.01
CA ILE A 47 -6.29 -9.64 -1.57
C ILE A 47 -5.73 -10.34 -2.79
N ASP A 48 -5.47 -9.56 -3.84
CA ASP A 48 -4.74 -10.03 -5.02
C ASP A 48 -3.49 -9.17 -5.27
N ALA A 49 -2.43 -9.80 -5.80
CA ALA A 49 -1.18 -9.12 -6.14
C ALA A 49 -1.05 -9.02 -7.67
N ARG A 50 -1.07 -7.79 -8.19
CA ARG A 50 -1.00 -7.49 -9.63
C ARG A 50 0.33 -6.83 -9.97
N SER A 51 0.98 -7.31 -11.03
CA SER A 51 2.24 -6.73 -11.51
C SER A 51 1.99 -5.74 -12.64
N GLY A 52 2.59 -4.55 -12.55
CA GLY A 52 2.65 -3.59 -13.65
C GLY A 52 3.66 -3.97 -14.73
N ALA A 53 3.73 -3.17 -15.80
CA ALA A 53 4.64 -3.38 -16.94
C ALA A 53 5.82 -2.38 -16.99
N GLY A 54 6.25 -1.87 -15.83
CA GLY A 54 7.44 -1.00 -15.72
C GLY A 54 7.22 0.49 -16.05
N ALA A 55 5.98 0.97 -16.04
CA ALA A 55 5.67 2.37 -16.26
C ALA A 55 5.67 3.17 -14.94
N TYR A 56 6.55 4.17 -14.82
CA TYR A 56 6.60 5.06 -13.65
C TYR A 56 5.29 5.83 -13.44
N VAL A 57 4.62 6.24 -14.53
CA VAL A 57 3.35 6.97 -14.49
C VAL A 57 2.26 6.17 -13.77
N CYS A 58 2.28 4.84 -13.85
CA CYS A 58 1.35 3.98 -13.13
C CYS A 58 1.54 3.99 -11.60
N GLY A 59 2.51 4.74 -11.07
CA GLY A 59 2.60 5.06 -9.64
C GLY A 59 1.63 6.17 -9.21
N GLU A 60 1.09 6.95 -10.15
CA GLU A 60 0.02 7.92 -9.88
C GLU A 60 -1.31 7.18 -9.65
N GLU A 61 -2.11 7.64 -8.69
CA GLU A 61 -3.33 6.99 -8.22
C GLU A 61 -4.31 6.57 -9.34
N THR A 62 -4.63 7.48 -10.25
CA THR A 62 -5.62 7.21 -11.32
C THR A 62 -5.01 6.46 -12.50
N ALA A 63 -3.74 6.72 -12.82
CA ALA A 63 -3.00 5.93 -13.81
C ALA A 63 -2.83 4.47 -13.37
N LEU A 64 -2.64 4.22 -12.08
CA LEU A 64 -2.61 2.89 -11.49
C LEU A 64 -3.94 2.17 -11.73
N ILE A 65 -5.07 2.87 -11.49
CA ILE A 65 -6.41 2.33 -11.74
C ILE A 65 -6.58 1.98 -13.21
N GLU A 66 -6.24 2.88 -14.13
CA GLU A 66 -6.31 2.60 -15.59
C GLU A 66 -5.47 1.38 -15.97
N SER A 67 -4.25 1.28 -15.43
CA SER A 67 -3.38 0.12 -15.67
C SER A 67 -3.99 -1.18 -15.13
N LEU A 68 -4.69 -1.15 -13.99
CA LEU A 68 -5.37 -2.31 -13.43
C LEU A 68 -6.60 -2.73 -14.25
N GLU A 69 -7.26 -1.76 -14.88
CA GLU A 69 -8.40 -2.01 -15.77
C GLU A 69 -7.97 -2.54 -17.15
N GLY A 70 -6.67 -2.59 -17.44
CA GLY A 70 -6.10 -3.07 -18.69
C GLY A 70 -5.95 -1.98 -19.76
N ASN A 71 -6.20 -0.72 -19.40
CA ASN A 71 -5.99 0.43 -20.26
C ASN A 71 -4.52 0.90 -20.18
N ARG A 72 -4.17 1.88 -21.01
CA ARG A 72 -2.92 2.62 -20.82
C ARG A 72 -2.98 3.36 -19.48
N GLY A 73 -1.88 3.32 -18.73
CA GLY A 73 -1.74 4.02 -17.45
C GLY A 73 -1.59 5.53 -17.61
N GLU A 74 -2.56 6.17 -18.25
CA GLU A 74 -2.69 7.62 -18.36
C GLU A 74 -3.59 8.12 -17.22
N PRO A 75 -3.21 9.17 -16.47
CA PRO A 75 -4.04 9.68 -15.38
C PRO A 75 -5.43 10.12 -15.85
N ARG A 76 -6.46 9.89 -15.03
CA ARG A 76 -7.81 10.40 -15.26
C ARG A 76 -7.88 11.87 -14.85
N VAL A 77 -8.61 12.67 -15.63
CA VAL A 77 -9.00 14.01 -15.19
C VAL A 77 -9.99 13.87 -14.03
N LYS A 78 -9.68 14.51 -12.90
CA LYS A 78 -10.57 14.60 -11.73
C LYS A 78 -11.48 15.84 -11.93
N PRO A 79 -12.79 15.80 -11.63
CA PRO A 79 -13.61 14.69 -11.11
C PRO A 79 -14.14 13.69 -12.18
N PRO A 80 -14.59 12.48 -11.78
CA PRO A 80 -14.77 12.01 -10.40
C PRO A 80 -13.46 11.59 -9.72
N PHE A 81 -13.39 11.75 -8.40
CA PHE A 81 -12.28 11.22 -7.59
C PHE A 81 -12.43 9.71 -7.41
N PRO A 82 -11.33 8.94 -7.28
CA PRO A 82 -11.38 7.49 -7.09
C PRO A 82 -12.24 7.02 -5.91
N GLY A 83 -12.27 7.80 -4.82
CA GLY A 83 -13.11 7.51 -3.65
C GLY A 83 -14.61 7.50 -3.95
N ILE A 84 -15.04 8.11 -5.06
CA ILE A 84 -16.43 8.08 -5.55
C ILE A 84 -16.56 7.02 -6.65
N ALA A 85 -15.70 7.08 -7.66
CA ALA A 85 -15.69 6.16 -8.80
C ALA A 85 -14.24 5.93 -9.25
N GLY A 86 -13.64 4.84 -8.79
CA GLY A 86 -12.28 4.43 -9.11
C GLY A 86 -12.28 3.15 -9.94
N LEU A 87 -11.68 2.09 -9.39
CA LEU A 87 -11.50 0.81 -10.07
C LEU A 87 -12.84 0.16 -10.43
N TRP A 88 -13.04 -0.08 -11.73
CA TRP A 88 -14.27 -0.60 -12.32
C TRP A 88 -15.52 0.19 -11.90
N GLY A 89 -15.35 1.51 -11.73
CA GLY A 89 -16.42 2.42 -11.30
C GLY A 89 -16.81 2.29 -9.83
N LYS A 90 -16.11 1.47 -9.02
CA LYS A 90 -16.38 1.32 -7.59
C LYS A 90 -15.60 2.35 -6.75
N PRO A 91 -16.13 2.78 -5.60
CA PRO A 91 -15.37 3.57 -4.62
C PRO A 91 -14.05 2.90 -4.28
N THR A 92 -12.94 3.57 -4.56
CA THR A 92 -11.58 3.02 -4.42
C THR A 92 -10.68 4.03 -3.75
N ILE A 93 -9.88 3.58 -2.79
CA ILE A 93 -8.84 4.41 -2.17
C ILE A 93 -7.49 3.77 -2.46
N VAL A 94 -6.57 4.56 -2.99
CA VAL A 94 -5.20 4.15 -3.26
C VAL A 94 -4.29 4.70 -2.17
N ASN A 95 -3.50 3.84 -1.54
CA ASN A 95 -2.53 4.22 -0.52
C ASN A 95 -1.17 3.61 -0.84
N ASN A 96 -0.10 4.27 -0.38
CA ASN A 96 1.23 3.69 -0.39
C ASN A 96 1.32 2.51 0.60
N VAL A 97 2.15 1.53 0.27
CA VAL A 97 2.42 0.36 1.12
C VAL A 97 2.93 0.74 2.50
N GLU A 98 3.77 1.78 2.61
CA GLU A 98 4.31 2.25 3.90
C GLU A 98 3.21 2.78 4.82
N THR A 99 2.26 3.53 4.25
CA THR A 99 1.10 4.03 5.00
C THR A 99 0.28 2.89 5.59
N LEU A 100 0.02 1.84 4.80
CA LEU A 100 -0.74 0.67 5.25
C LEU A 100 0.06 -0.19 6.24
N ALA A 101 1.37 -0.32 6.05
CA ALA A 101 2.25 -1.07 6.95
C ALA A 101 2.27 -0.47 8.38
N ASN A 102 2.14 0.85 8.50
CA ASN A 102 2.06 1.53 9.79
C ASN A 102 0.73 1.32 10.54
N ILE A 103 -0.33 0.83 9.88
CA ILE A 103 -1.65 0.70 10.52
C ILE A 103 -1.65 -0.38 11.61
N ALA A 104 -1.04 -1.54 11.37
CA ALA A 104 -0.99 -2.62 12.36
C ALA A 104 -0.32 -2.19 13.69
N PRO A 105 0.90 -1.61 13.70
CA PRO A 105 1.51 -1.14 14.94
C PRO A 105 0.74 0.03 15.58
N ILE A 106 0.10 0.92 14.79
CA ILE A 106 -0.76 1.98 15.33
C ILE A 106 -1.98 1.39 16.07
N ILE A 107 -2.61 0.35 15.53
CA ILE A 107 -3.74 -0.32 16.19
C ILE A 107 -3.29 -0.98 17.49
N LEU A 108 -2.12 -1.61 17.50
CA LEU A 108 -1.60 -2.34 18.66
C LEU A 108 -1.14 -1.42 19.80
N ASN A 109 -0.47 -0.30 19.47
CA ASN A 109 0.13 0.60 20.47
C ASN A 109 -0.70 1.87 20.73
N GLY A 110 -1.72 2.12 19.90
CA GLY A 110 -2.54 3.32 19.94
C GLY A 110 -1.97 4.49 19.12
N PRO A 111 -2.83 5.46 18.74
CA PRO A 111 -2.43 6.61 17.93
C PRO A 111 -1.44 7.55 18.66
N GLU A 112 -1.56 7.68 19.98
CA GLU A 112 -0.66 8.53 20.78
C GLU A 112 0.78 8.04 20.75
N TRP A 113 1.00 6.72 20.71
CA TRP A 113 2.32 6.14 20.54
C TRP A 113 2.95 6.60 19.22
N PHE A 114 2.23 6.48 18.10
CA PHE A 114 2.75 6.89 16.80
C PHE A 114 2.96 8.41 16.73
N ARG A 115 2.09 9.20 17.38
CA ARG A 115 2.22 10.66 17.50
C ARG A 115 3.36 11.12 18.41
N SER A 116 3.79 10.29 19.35
CA SER A 116 4.95 10.58 20.21
C SER A 116 6.30 10.51 19.47
N ILE A 117 6.30 9.94 18.26
CA ILE A 117 7.49 9.81 17.41
C ILE A 117 7.48 10.95 16.40
N GLY A 118 8.64 11.56 16.16
CA GLY A 118 8.79 12.66 15.21
C GLY A 118 8.36 14.01 15.79
N THR A 119 7.88 14.91 14.93
CA THR A 119 7.48 16.26 15.34
C THR A 119 5.97 16.37 15.52
N GLU A 120 5.51 17.37 16.28
CA GLU A 120 4.08 17.59 16.54
C GLU A 120 3.23 17.69 15.26
N ASN A 121 3.76 18.38 14.24
CA ASN A 121 3.08 18.60 12.96
C ASN A 121 3.27 17.45 11.95
N CYS A 122 4.33 16.65 12.12
CA CYS A 122 4.67 15.51 11.25
C CYS A 122 5.01 14.30 12.13
N PRO A 123 4.00 13.63 12.72
CA PRO A 123 4.22 12.48 13.59
C PRO A 123 4.60 11.21 12.80
N GLY A 124 5.25 10.29 13.49
CA GLY A 124 5.61 8.97 13.00
C GLY A 124 7.03 8.85 12.47
N THR A 125 7.27 7.75 11.77
CA THR A 125 8.54 7.41 11.14
C THR A 125 8.41 7.47 9.62
N LYS A 126 9.57 7.53 8.95
CA LYS A 126 9.66 7.43 7.50
C LYS A 126 10.88 6.58 7.12
N VAL A 127 10.67 5.71 6.14
CA VAL A 127 11.76 4.98 5.49
C VAL A 127 12.40 5.87 4.43
N PHE A 128 13.70 6.05 4.54
CA PHE A 128 14.54 6.77 3.59
C PHE A 128 15.46 5.80 2.86
N THR A 129 15.60 6.03 1.56
CA THR A 129 16.59 5.36 0.72
C THR A 129 17.80 6.27 0.57
N MET A 130 18.87 5.93 1.28
CA MET A 130 20.14 6.65 1.28
C MET A 130 21.01 6.12 0.13
N LEU A 131 21.19 6.93 -0.91
CA LEU A 131 21.98 6.63 -2.10
C LEU A 131 22.85 7.84 -2.46
N GLY A 132 23.85 7.64 -3.33
CA GLY A 132 24.74 8.69 -3.81
C GLY A 132 26.10 8.68 -3.13
N ASP A 133 26.74 9.85 -3.02
CA ASP A 133 28.11 10.01 -2.52
C ASP A 133 28.15 10.04 -0.99
N ILE A 134 27.97 8.88 -0.37
CA ILE A 134 27.99 8.67 1.07
C ILE A 134 28.67 7.33 1.40
N ASN A 135 29.29 7.23 2.58
CA ASN A 135 30.00 6.02 2.99
C ASN A 135 29.08 4.81 3.18
N ASN A 136 27.86 5.02 3.69
CA ASN A 136 26.91 3.94 4.02
C ASN A 136 25.61 4.16 3.26
N GLN A 137 25.45 3.45 2.14
CA GLN A 137 24.21 3.41 1.38
C GLN A 137 23.26 2.35 1.94
N GLY A 138 21.96 2.58 1.85
CA GLY A 138 20.96 1.62 2.31
C GLY A 138 19.58 2.21 2.58
N LEU A 139 18.75 1.43 3.25
CA LEU A 139 17.44 1.85 3.74
C LEU A 139 17.54 2.10 5.24
N VAL A 140 17.00 3.21 5.70
CA VAL A 140 16.93 3.55 7.13
C VAL A 140 15.53 4.06 7.46
N GLU A 141 14.97 3.61 8.57
CA GLU A 141 13.75 4.17 9.14
C GLU A 141 14.12 5.12 10.28
N VAL A 142 13.64 6.36 10.22
CA VAL A 142 13.92 7.37 11.25
C VAL A 142 12.66 8.13 11.63
N PRO A 143 12.62 8.75 12.83
CA PRO A 143 11.56 9.68 13.19
C PRO A 143 11.48 10.86 12.21
N MET A 144 10.27 11.27 11.88
CA MET A 144 10.04 12.45 11.04
C MET A 144 10.57 13.72 11.72
N GLY A 145 11.32 14.55 10.99
CA GLY A 145 11.89 15.81 11.48
C GLY A 145 13.22 15.68 12.22
N ILE A 146 13.87 14.52 12.16
CA ILE A 146 15.26 14.33 12.59
C ILE A 146 16.24 15.13 11.68
N THR A 147 17.35 15.61 12.25
CA THR A 147 18.44 16.33 11.54
C THR A 147 19.79 15.69 11.81
#